data_AF-A0A7C1KW91-F1
#
_entry.id   AF-A0A7C1KW91-F1
#
_cell.length_a   1.000
_cell.length_b   1.000
_cell.length_c   1.000
_cell.angle_alpha   90.00
_cell.angle_beta   90.00
_cell.angle_gamma   90.00
#
_symmetry.space_group_name_H-M   'P 1'
#
loop_
_entity.id
_entity.type
_entity.pdbx_description
1 polymer ?
#
loop_
_entity_poly.entity_id
_entity_poly.type
_entity_poly.pdbx_seq_one_letter_code
_entity_poly.pdbx_strand_id
1 'polypeptide(L)' 'MTPDIVKRALTETVTNIGQLSKHEIYILNKYVKKGWLSKGRGGPFPALKTVWAVPGYDFKEQRRIEVEQIINNPFYTLNL' A
#
# COMPACT_ATOMS: atom_id res chain seq x y z
N MET A 1 -18.29 3.17 14.97
CA MET A 1 -17.70 1.90 14.51
C MET A 1 -16.69 2.20 13.40
N THR A 2 -15.47 1.65 13.48
CA THR A 2 -14.44 1.84 12.44
C THR A 2 -14.73 0.93 11.25
N PRO A 3 -14.75 1.44 9.99
CA PRO A 3 -14.97 0.61 8.80
C PRO A 3 -13.89 -0.46 8.61
N ASP A 4 -14.24 -1.60 8.04
CA ASP A 4 -13.32 -2.75 7.93
C ASP A 4 -12.09 -2.46 7.05
N ILE A 5 -12.26 -1.69 5.97
CA ILE A 5 -11.13 -1.25 5.14
C ILE A 5 -10.12 -0.40 5.91
N VAL A 6 -10.58 0.34 6.92
CA VAL A 6 -9.73 1.16 7.79
C VAL A 6 -9.05 0.28 8.84
N LYS A 7 -9.77 -0.68 9.43
CA LYS A 7 -9.16 -1.68 10.33
C LYS A 7 -8.02 -2.40 9.63
N ARG A 8 -8.27 -2.82 8.38
CA ARG A 8 -7.25 -3.45 7.53
C ARG A 8 -6.04 -2.54 7.36
N ALA A 9 -6.24 -1.27 6.99
CA ALA A 9 -5.14 -0.29 6.83
C ALA A 9 -4.37 0.04 8.12
N LEU A 10 -4.94 -0.25 9.29
CA LEU A 10 -4.30 -0.08 10.60
C LEU A 10 -3.49 -1.31 11.02
N THR A 11 -3.86 -2.51 10.57
CA THR A 11 -3.15 -3.76 10.88
C THR A 11 -2.13 -4.14 9.81
N GLU A 12 -2.44 -3.87 8.55
CA GLU A 12 -1.62 -4.14 7.37
C GLU A 12 -1.75 -2.99 6.36
N THR A 13 -0.90 -2.95 5.34
CA THR A 13 -1.03 -1.93 4.30
C THR A 13 -2.19 -2.24 3.36
N VAL A 14 -2.94 -1.21 2.96
CA VAL A 14 -3.93 -1.31 1.89
C VAL A 14 -3.38 -0.69 0.62
N THR A 15 -3.18 -1.50 -0.42
CA THR A 15 -2.69 -1.06 -1.73
C THR A 15 -3.83 -0.97 -2.74
N ASN A 16 -3.89 0.13 -3.49
CA ASN A 16 -4.81 0.26 -4.62
C ASN A 16 -4.20 -0.31 -5.90
N ILE A 17 -4.64 -1.51 -6.28
CA ILE A 17 -4.33 -2.13 -7.58
C ILE A 17 -5.55 -2.18 -8.51
N GLY A 18 -6.59 -1.37 -8.27
CA GLY A 18 -7.84 -1.37 -9.04
C GLY A 18 -8.97 -2.18 -8.41
N GLN A 19 -8.74 -2.76 -7.23
CA GLN A 19 -9.69 -3.59 -6.49
C GLN A 19 -10.59 -2.82 -5.50
N LEU A 20 -10.26 -1.55 -5.21
CA LEU A 20 -10.99 -0.75 -4.22
C LEU A 20 -12.10 0.03 -4.89
N SER A 21 -13.30 -0.01 -4.29
CA SER A 21 -14.41 0.83 -4.70
C SER A 21 -14.13 2.31 -4.44
N LYS A 22 -14.84 3.20 -5.16
CA LYS A 22 -14.77 4.65 -4.93
C LYS A 22 -15.11 5.00 -3.47
N HIS A 23 -16.04 4.26 -2.86
CA HIS A 23 -16.47 4.47 -1.48
C HIS A 23 -15.36 4.11 -0.48
N GLU A 24 -14.67 2.99 -0.67
CA GLU A 24 -13.54 2.59 0.17
C GLU A 24 -12.38 3.59 0.08
N ILE A 25 -12.05 4.03 -1.13
CA ILE A 25 -11.03 5.07 -1.34
C ILE A 25 -11.42 6.36 -0.61
N TYR A 26 -12.69 6.76 -0.69
CA TYR A 26 -13.20 7.91 0.03
C TYR A 26 -13.03 7.76 1.55
N ILE A 27 -13.42 6.61 2.11
CA ILE A 27 -13.26 6.32 3.54
C ILE A 27 -11.79 6.39 3.95
N LEU A 28 -10.88 5.73 3.22
CA LEU A 28 -9.45 5.72 3.54
C LEU A 28 -8.88 7.15 3.57
N ASN A 29 -9.19 7.96 2.55
CA ASN A 29 -8.75 9.37 2.53
C ASN A 29 -9.37 10.21 3.66
N LYS A 30 -10.61 9.91 4.10
CA LYS A 30 -11.22 10.55 5.26
C LYS A 30 -10.44 10.27 6.54
N TYR A 31 -9.95 9.05 6.73
CA TYR A 31 -9.14 8.69 7.91
C TYR A 31 -7.70 9.19 7.83
N VAL A 32 -7.16 9.39 6.62
CA VAL A 32 -5.91 10.14 6.44
C VAL A 32 -6.04 11.58 6.93
N LYS A 33 -7.12 12.27 6.55
CA LYS A 33 -7.39 13.65 7.01
C LYS A 33 -7.56 13.76 8.52
N LYS A 34 -7.97 12.68 9.18
CA LYS A 34 -8.08 12.59 10.65
C LYS A 34 -6.76 12.29 11.35
N GLY A 35 -5.68 11.99 10.61
CA GLY A 35 -4.38 11.60 11.15
C GLY A 35 -4.29 10.13 11.59
N TRP A 36 -5.29 9.31 11.27
CA TRP A 36 -5.32 7.90 11.67
C TRP A 36 -4.55 7.00 10.70
N LEU A 37 -4.37 7.47 9.47
CA LEU A 37 -3.65 6.77 8.42
C LEU A 37 -2.72 7.75 7.71
N SER A 38 -1.65 7.23 7.13
CA SER A 38 -0.85 7.92 6.14
C SER A 38 -1.13 7.35 4.75
N LYS A 39 -0.94 8.19 3.73
CA LYS A 39 -1.09 7.84 2.33
C LYS A 39 0.22 8.10 1.61
N GLY A 40 0.71 7.10 0.88
CA GLY A 40 1.97 7.19 0.16
C GLY A 40 1.95 6.46 -1.18
N ARG A 41 3.09 6.53 -1.88
CA ARG A 41 3.35 5.78 -3.11
C ARG A 41 4.29 4.62 -2.74
N GLY A 42 3.85 3.39 -2.94
CA GLY A 42 4.57 2.16 -2.58
C GLY A 42 3.95 0.93 -3.23
N GLY A 43 4.13 -0.23 -2.63
CA GLY A 43 3.55 -1.49 -3.12
C GLY A 43 4.32 -2.13 -4.28
N PRO A 44 3.86 -3.30 -4.77
CA PRO A 44 4.70 -4.25 -5.51
C PRO A 44 5.11 -3.76 -6.91
N PHE A 45 6.21 -4.32 -7.42
CA PHE A 45 6.69 -4.13 -8.80
C PHE A 45 5.62 -4.56 -9.83
N PRO A 46 5.55 -3.97 -11.04
CA PRO A 46 6.47 -3.00 -11.66
C PRO A 46 6.23 -1.54 -11.31
N ALA A 47 5.00 -1.15 -11.01
CA ALA A 47 4.64 0.27 -10.91
C ALA A 47 4.27 0.67 -9.48
N LEU A 48 4.65 1.89 -9.07
CA LEU A 48 4.21 2.47 -7.81
C LEU A 48 2.68 2.56 -7.75
N LYS A 49 2.13 2.11 -6.63
CA LYS A 49 0.70 2.13 -6.31
C LYS A 49 0.43 3.08 -5.16
N THR A 50 -0.84 3.42 -5.00
CA THR A 50 -1.29 4.20 -3.83
C THR A 50 -1.47 3.25 -2.67
N VAL A 51 -0.83 3.54 -1.54
CA VAL A 51 -0.89 2.71 -0.33
C VAL A 51 -1.41 3.56 0.83
N TRP A 52 -2.29 2.97 1.64
CA TRP A 52 -2.69 3.51 2.95
C TRP A 52 -2.17 2.59 4.04
N ALA A 53 -1.58 3.18 5.08
CA ALA A 53 -0.98 2.47 6.18
C ALA A 53 -1.07 3.31 7.45
N VAL A 54 -0.62 2.77 8.58
CA VAL A 54 -0.46 3.53 9.83
C VAL A 54 0.45 4.75 9.66
N PRO A 55 0.25 5.82 10.45
CA PRO A 55 1.18 6.95 10.46
C PRO A 55 2.61 6.51 10.78
N GLY A 56 3.59 7.11 10.11
CA GLY A 56 5.00 6.75 10.25
C GLY A 56 5.47 5.56 9.42
N TYR A 57 4.58 4.91 8.65
CA TYR A 57 4.96 3.85 7.72
C TYR A 57 5.94 4.33 6.65
N ASP A 58 7.06 3.63 6.47
CA ASP A 58 8.06 3.94 5.46
C ASP A 58 7.73 3.29 4.11
N PHE A 59 7.00 4.04 3.28
CA PHE A 59 6.61 3.61 1.94
C PHE A 59 7.80 3.38 1.00
N LYS A 60 8.91 4.10 1.20
CA LYS A 60 10.09 4.02 0.34
C LYS A 60 10.87 2.76 0.64
N GLU A 61 11.06 2.47 1.92
CA GLU A 61 11.78 1.29 2.35
C GLU A 61 11.02 0.00 2.01
N GLN A 62 9.70 -0.02 2.21
CA GLN A 62 8.92 -1.18 1.78
C GLN A 62 9.05 -1.42 0.27
N ARG A 63 9.02 -0.37 -0.56
CA ARG A 63 9.22 -0.52 -2.00
C ARG A 63 10.60 -1.06 -2.33
N ARG A 64 11.66 -0.62 -1.63
CA ARG A 64 13.03 -1.12 -1.81
C ARG A 64 13.09 -2.63 -1.57
N ILE A 65 12.53 -3.09 -0.45
CA ILE A 65 12.49 -4.51 -0.08
C ILE A 65 11.74 -5.34 -1.12
N GLU A 66 10.56 -4.89 -1.57
CA GLU A 66 9.78 -5.62 -2.58
C GLU A 66 10.49 -5.70 -3.93
N VAL A 67 11.18 -4.64 -4.35
CA VAL A 67 11.96 -4.64 -5.59
C VAL A 67 13.16 -5.59 -5.47
N GLU A 68 13.90 -5.55 -4.36
CA GLU A 68 15.04 -6.45 -4.12
C GLU A 68 14.62 -7.92 -4.09
N GLN A 69 13.49 -8.24 -3.46
CA GLN A 69 12.96 -9.61 -3.45
C GLN A 69 12.64 -10.11 -4.87
N ILE A 70 12.13 -9.23 -5.74
CA ILE A 70 11.78 -9.60 -7.11
C ILE A 70 13.03 -9.75 -7.97
N ILE A 71 14.03 -8.88 -7.83
CA ILE A 71 15.32 -8.99 -8.54
C ILE A 71 16.04 -10.28 -8.14
N ASN A 72 16.05 -10.61 -6.85
CA ASN A 72 16.72 -11.79 -6.33
C ASN A 72 15.90 -13.08 -6.49
N ASN A 73 14.69 -13.00 -7.07
CA ASN A 73 13.87 -14.17 -7.33
C ASN A 73 14.25 -14.77 -8.70
N PRO A 74 14.80 -16.00 -8.75
CA PRO A 74 15.28 -16.62 -10.00
C PRO A 74 14.17 -16.87 -11.03
N PHE A 75 12.90 -16.80 -10.63
CA PHE A 75 11.76 -16.90 -11.54
C PHE A 75 11.48 -15.60 -12.32
N TYR A 76 11.98 -14.44 -11.87
CA TYR A 76 11.81 -13.15 -12.55
C TYR A 76 13.00 -12.75 -13.44
N THR A 77 14.18 -13.34 -13.25
CA THR A 77 15.40 -13.06 -14.03
C THR A 77 15.43 -13.68 -15.44
N LEU A 78 14.40 -14.43 -15.84
CA LEU A 78 14.36 -15.16 -17.12
C LEU A 78 13.69 -14.41 -18.29
N ASN A 79 13.21 -13.17 -18.08
CA ASN A 79 12.47 -12.41 -19.11
C ASN A 79 12.88 -10.93 -19.24
N LEU A 80 14.12 -10.56 -18.88
CA LEU A 80 14.72 -9.26 -19.18
C LEU A 80 15.99 -9.47 -20.00
#